data_AF-A0A382XVK7-F1
#
_entry.id   AF-A0A382XVK7-F1
#
_cell.length_a   1.000
_cell.length_b   1.000
_cell.length_c   1.000
_cell.angle_alpha   90.00
_cell.angle_beta   90.00
_cell.angle_gamma   90.00
#
_symmetry.space_group_name_H-M   'P 1'
#
loop_
_entity.id
_entity.type
_entity.pdbx_description
1 polymer ?
#
loop_
_entity_poly.entity_id
_entity_poly.type
_entity_poly.pdbx_seq_one_letter_code
_entity_poly.pdbx_strand_id
1 'polypeptide(L)'
;MLPHFIAKPLLNWASRNKRLERFHFGMHLRTTSITGFLLVRFLAMLRPWRRLSYRFTLEQSLIERWLDLVLRGAAQNHELALEIIECSKLLKGYGETHRRGLGNFQILLDHVIEPGLGTSRPGELAKAICSAREHVLANPEPVWLKEKMNDADETQTLQIQSS
;
A
#
# COMPACT_ATOMS: atom_id res chain seq x y z
N MET A 1 -13.36 2.96 11.97
CA MET A 1 -13.48 1.94 10.90
C MET A 1 -14.23 0.76 11.49
N LEU A 2 -15.55 0.74 11.28
CA LEU A 2 -16.47 -0.23 11.88
C LEU A 2 -16.54 -1.50 11.02
N PRO A 3 -16.45 -2.71 11.60
CA PRO A 3 -16.64 -3.95 10.85
C PRO A 3 -18.07 -4.05 10.32
N HIS A 4 -18.25 -4.63 9.12
CA HIS A 4 -19.54 -4.72 8.43
C HIS A 4 -20.64 -5.38 9.27
N PHE A 5 -20.26 -6.31 10.15
CA PHE A 5 -21.15 -7.06 11.04
C PHE A 5 -21.69 -6.23 12.22
N ILE A 6 -20.99 -5.16 12.63
CA ILE A 6 -21.41 -4.25 13.71
C ILE A 6 -21.96 -2.93 13.12
N ALA A 7 -21.46 -2.50 11.96
CA ALA A 7 -21.93 -1.29 11.29
C ALA A 7 -23.44 -1.35 11.00
N LYS A 8 -23.95 -2.49 10.51
CA LYS A 8 -25.38 -2.69 10.20
C LYS A 8 -26.30 -2.61 11.43
N PRO A 9 -26.10 -3.37 12.52
CA PRO A 9 -26.95 -3.25 13.70
C PRO A 9 -26.79 -1.90 14.41
N LEU A 10 -25.60 -1.30 14.41
CA LEU A 10 -25.36 0.02 15.02
C LEU A 10 -26.03 1.14 14.22
N LEU A 11 -25.96 1.14 12.89
CA LEU A 11 -26.70 2.09 12.06
C LEU A 11 -28.21 1.88 12.16
N ASN A 12 -28.70 0.64 12.23
CA ASN A 12 -30.13 0.35 12.39
C ASN A 12 -30.68 0.73 13.78
N TRP A 13 -29.84 0.64 14.81
CA TRP A 13 -30.19 1.12 16.14
C TRP A 13 -30.15 2.66 16.22
N ALA A 14 -29.16 3.27 15.56
CA ALA A 14 -29.02 4.72 15.44
C ALA A 14 -30.15 5.37 14.63
N SER A 15 -30.60 4.75 13.54
CA SER A 15 -31.71 5.26 12.72
C SER A 15 -33.08 5.09 13.39
N ARG A 16 -33.23 4.10 14.27
CA ARG A 16 -34.46 3.89 15.08
C ARG A 16 -34.64 4.90 16.20
N ASN A 17 -33.55 5.33 16.83
CA ASN A 17 -33.59 6.38 17.85
C ASN A 17 -33.18 7.71 17.20
N LYS A 18 -34.15 8.50 16.72
CA LYS A 18 -34.01 9.90 16.24
C LYS A 18 -33.43 10.85 17.31
N ARG A 19 -32.22 10.58 17.80
CA ARG A 19 -31.52 11.31 18.87
C ARG A 19 -30.07 11.60 18.52
N LEU A 20 -29.62 11.31 17.31
CA LEU A 20 -28.25 11.59 16.88
C LEU A 20 -27.98 13.08 16.62
N GLU A 21 -28.99 13.88 16.29
CA GLU A 21 -28.81 15.33 16.09
C GLU A 21 -28.52 16.09 17.39
N ARG A 22 -28.70 15.44 18.56
CA ARG A 22 -28.39 16.03 19.87
C ARG A 22 -27.02 15.61 20.41
N PHE A 23 -26.24 14.84 19.66
CA PHE A 23 -24.92 14.35 20.04
C PHE A 23 -23.82 15.03 19.21
N HIS A 24 -23.73 16.35 19.27
CA HIS A 24 -22.44 17.04 19.21
C HIS A 24 -21.67 16.70 20.49
N PHE A 25 -21.20 15.45 20.59
CA PHE A 25 -20.46 14.98 21.76
C PHE A 25 -19.01 15.44 21.63
N GLY A 26 -18.75 16.69 22.02
CA GLY A 26 -17.48 17.00 22.67
C GLY A 26 -17.38 16.06 23.86
N MET A 27 -16.57 15.01 23.74
CA MET A 27 -16.61 13.88 24.65
C MET A 27 -16.01 14.26 26.01
N HIS A 28 -16.77 14.99 26.85
CA HIS A 28 -16.45 15.20 28.25
C HIS A 28 -16.69 13.89 29.01
N LEU A 29 -15.76 12.94 28.89
CA LEU A 29 -15.72 11.76 29.75
C LEU A 29 -15.48 12.24 31.18
N ARG A 30 -16.48 12.10 32.06
CA ARG A 30 -16.21 12.06 33.50
C ARG A 30 -15.45 10.78 33.79
N THR A 31 -14.17 10.92 34.13
CA THR A 31 -13.26 9.82 34.50
C THR A 31 -13.71 9.04 35.74
N THR A 32 -14.69 9.57 36.48
CA THR A 32 -15.30 8.94 37.66
C THR A 32 -16.48 8.03 37.36
N SER A 33 -16.94 7.94 36.09
CA SER A 33 -18.05 7.07 35.71
C SER A 33 -17.56 5.72 35.18
N ILE A 34 -18.16 4.65 35.70
CA ILE A 34 -17.96 3.26 35.25
C ILE A 34 -18.26 3.13 33.75
N THR A 35 -19.23 3.90 33.22
CA THR A 35 -19.57 3.91 31.79
C THR A 35 -18.45 4.46 30.91
N GLY A 36 -17.71 5.48 31.37
CA GLY A 36 -16.55 6.03 30.66
C GLY A 36 -15.40 5.03 30.60
N PHE A 37 -15.14 4.35 31.71
CA PHE A 37 -14.15 3.28 31.78
C PHE A 37 -14.52 2.07 30.91
N LEU A 38 -15.80 1.65 30.89
CA LEU A 38 -16.27 0.58 30.02
C LEU A 38 -16.15 0.94 28.54
N LEU A 39 -16.38 2.20 28.15
CA LEU A 39 -16.23 2.66 26.77
C LEU A 39 -14.77 2.65 26.32
N VAL A 40 -13.85 3.13 27.16
CA VAL A 40 -12.40 3.08 26.88
C VAL A 40 -11.90 1.63 26.88
N ARG A 41 -12.38 0.79 27.80
CA ARG A 41 -12.08 -0.64 27.85
C ARG A 41 -12.58 -1.35 26.60
N PHE A 42 -13.80 -1.04 26.13
CA PHE A 42 -14.35 -1.58 24.90
C PHE A 42 -13.48 -1.17 23.70
N LEU A 43 -13.11 0.10 23.58
CA LEU A 43 -12.20 0.57 22.54
C LEU A 43 -10.82 -0.12 22.61
N ALA A 44 -10.31 -0.38 23.82
CA ALA A 44 -9.08 -1.14 24.06
C ALA A 44 -9.25 -2.65 23.76
N MET A 45 -10.44 -3.23 23.91
CA MET A 45 -10.76 -4.59 23.48
C MET A 45 -10.90 -4.70 21.96
N LEU A 46 -11.19 -3.60 21.25
CA LEU A 46 -11.14 -3.53 19.79
C LEU A 46 -9.70 -3.44 19.25
N ARG A 47 -8.68 -3.28 20.12
CA ARG A 47 -7.25 -3.18 19.78
C ARG A 47 -6.70 -4.43 19.05
N PRO A 48 -6.97 -5.68 19.48
CA PRO A 48 -6.61 -6.88 18.70
C PRO A 48 -7.30 -6.96 17.33
N TRP A 49 -8.46 -6.31 17.18
CA TRP A 49 -9.24 -6.31 15.94
C TRP A 49 -8.53 -5.57 14.78
N ARG A 50 -7.46 -4.82 15.08
CA ARG A 50 -6.55 -4.25 14.08
C ARG A 50 -5.98 -5.32 13.14
N ARG A 51 -5.77 -6.55 13.62
CA ARG A 51 -5.22 -7.69 12.86
C ARG A 51 -6.23 -8.41 11.96
N LEU A 52 -7.54 -8.21 12.15
CA LEU A 52 -8.60 -8.82 11.32
C LEU A 52 -9.25 -7.82 10.37
N SER A 53 -8.65 -6.64 10.18
CA SER A 53 -9.19 -5.67 9.23
C SER A 53 -8.84 -6.09 7.80
N TYR A 54 -9.77 -5.93 6.85
CA TYR A 54 -9.53 -6.16 5.41
C TYR A 54 -8.25 -5.47 4.90
N ARG A 55 -7.93 -4.31 5.47
CA ARG A 55 -6.69 -3.58 5.21
C ARG A 55 -5.43 -4.37 5.61
N PHE A 56 -5.47 -5.08 6.74
CA PHE A 56 -4.37 -5.96 7.15
C PHE A 56 -4.16 -7.09 6.13
N THR A 57 -5.22 -7.74 5.66
CA THR A 57 -5.10 -8.81 4.65
C THR A 57 -4.51 -8.28 3.33
N LEU A 58 -4.93 -7.10 2.88
CA LEU A 58 -4.35 -6.47 1.70
C LEU A 58 -2.87 -6.12 1.89
N GLU A 59 -2.53 -5.43 2.99
CA GLU A 59 -1.13 -5.09 3.32
C GLU A 59 -0.27 -6.36 3.40
N GLN A 60 -0.78 -7.41 4.03
CA GLN A 60 -0.11 -8.69 4.16
C GLN A 60 0.11 -9.38 2.81
N SER A 61 -0.90 -9.41 1.93
CA SER A 61 -0.76 -9.98 0.59
C SER A 61 0.30 -9.27 -0.27
N LEU A 62 0.45 -7.95 -0.09
CA LEU A 62 1.47 -7.15 -0.77
C LEU A 62 2.87 -7.47 -0.23
N ILE A 63 3.02 -7.64 1.08
CA ILE A 63 4.28 -8.05 1.71
C ILE A 63 4.68 -9.45 1.22
N GLU A 64 3.74 -10.39 1.22
CA GLU A 64 3.99 -11.77 0.78
C GLU A 64 4.39 -11.82 -0.70
N ARG A 65 3.69 -11.06 -1.57
CA ARG A 65 4.07 -10.93 -2.99
C ARG A 65 5.47 -10.36 -3.16
N TRP A 66 5.82 -9.31 -2.43
CA TRP A 66 7.16 -8.73 -2.50
C TRP A 66 8.24 -9.71 -2.03
N LEU A 67 8.01 -10.42 -0.92
CA LEU A 67 8.94 -11.44 -0.42
C LEU A 67 9.15 -12.58 -1.42
N ASP A 68 8.09 -13.03 -2.09
CA ASP A 68 8.19 -14.05 -3.13
C ASP A 68 9.08 -13.58 -4.30
N LEU A 69 8.93 -12.32 -4.75
CA LEU A 69 9.79 -11.74 -5.78
C LEU A 69 11.25 -11.60 -5.33
N VAL A 70 11.50 -11.24 -4.07
CA VAL A 70 12.85 -11.22 -3.49
C VAL A 70 13.48 -12.62 -3.51
N LEU A 71 12.73 -13.65 -3.11
CA LEU A 71 13.22 -15.04 -3.11
C LEU A 71 13.53 -15.52 -4.53
N ARG A 72 12.68 -15.21 -5.51
CA ARG A 72 12.93 -15.51 -6.93
C ARG A 72 14.15 -14.78 -7.48
N GLY A 73 14.34 -13.51 -7.09
CA GLY A 73 15.55 -12.74 -7.43
C GLY A 73 16.81 -13.35 -6.80
N ALA A 74 16.73 -13.73 -5.52
CA ALA A 74 17.84 -14.33 -4.76
C ALA A 74 18.28 -15.67 -5.34
N ALA A 75 17.34 -16.46 -5.87
CA ALA A 75 17.64 -17.72 -6.56
C ALA A 75 18.47 -17.52 -7.84
N GLN A 76 18.39 -16.33 -8.46
CA GLN A 76 19.14 -16.00 -9.68
C GLN A 76 20.45 -15.27 -9.37
N ASN A 77 20.40 -14.22 -8.54
CA ASN A 77 21.56 -13.43 -8.15
C ASN A 77 21.29 -12.70 -6.82
N HIS A 78 22.27 -12.75 -5.90
CA HIS A 78 22.20 -12.05 -4.63
C HIS A 78 22.09 -10.51 -4.78
N GLU A 79 22.80 -9.91 -5.73
CA GLU A 79 22.74 -8.45 -5.98
C GLU A 79 21.35 -8.01 -6.43
N LEU A 80 20.68 -8.84 -7.24
CA LEU A 80 19.31 -8.58 -7.69
C LEU A 80 18.32 -8.58 -6.51
N ALA A 81 18.47 -9.53 -5.58
CA ALA A 81 17.63 -9.57 -4.38
C ALA A 81 17.81 -8.33 -3.51
N LEU A 82 19.06 -7.85 -3.35
CA LEU A 82 19.34 -6.63 -2.60
C LEU A 82 18.64 -5.42 -3.20
N GLU A 83 18.67 -5.24 -4.52
CA GLU A 83 17.99 -4.12 -5.17
C GLU A 83 16.47 -4.19 -5.00
N ILE A 84 15.86 -5.39 -5.09
CA ILE A 84 14.42 -5.58 -4.83
C ILE A 84 14.07 -5.27 -3.36
N ILE A 85 14.96 -5.60 -2.42
CA ILE A 85 14.77 -5.27 -1.00
C ILE A 85 14.82 -3.75 -0.79
N GLU A 86 15.77 -3.08 -1.44
CA GLU A 86 15.98 -1.64 -1.35
C GLU A 86 14.79 -0.82 -1.87
N CYS A 87 13.97 -1.37 -2.78
CA CYS A 87 12.72 -0.74 -3.23
C CYS A 87 11.71 -0.51 -2.09
N SER A 88 11.79 -1.26 -0.99
CA SER A 88 10.92 -1.05 0.19
C SER A 88 11.10 0.33 0.83
N LYS A 89 12.24 1.00 0.59
CA LYS A 89 12.49 2.39 1.05
C LYS A 89 11.54 3.41 0.43
N LEU A 90 10.85 3.07 -0.66
CA LEU A 90 9.82 3.90 -1.30
C LEU A 90 8.55 4.00 -0.45
N LEU A 91 8.27 3.01 0.40
CA LEU A 91 7.11 2.98 1.28
C LEU A 91 7.44 3.69 2.60
N LYS A 92 7.21 5.01 2.67
CA LYS A 92 7.40 5.81 3.88
C LYS A 92 6.22 6.75 4.15
N GLY A 93 6.03 7.06 5.43
CA GLY A 93 5.04 8.02 5.90
C GLY A 93 3.64 7.43 6.12
N TYR A 94 2.69 8.31 6.42
CA TYR A 94 1.28 7.97 6.63
C TYR A 94 0.39 8.83 5.73
N GLY A 95 -0.79 8.33 5.37
CA GLY A 95 -1.77 9.08 4.60
C GLY A 95 -1.45 9.14 3.10
N GLU A 96 -1.40 10.35 2.55
CA GLU A 96 -1.29 10.58 1.10
C GLU A 96 0.08 10.19 0.54
N THR A 97 1.17 10.51 1.24
CA THR A 97 2.54 10.13 0.86
C THR A 97 2.70 8.60 0.76
N HIS A 98 2.11 7.87 1.71
CA HIS A 98 2.11 6.41 1.68
C HIS A 98 1.34 5.86 0.48
N ARG A 99 0.21 6.47 0.11
CA ARG A 99 -0.59 6.05 -1.04
C ARG A 99 0.16 6.21 -2.36
N ARG A 100 0.88 7.33 -2.52
CA ARG A 100 1.74 7.59 -3.69
C ARG A 100 2.92 6.64 -3.77
N GLY A 101 3.64 6.46 -2.65
CA GLY A 101 4.76 5.51 -2.58
C GLY A 101 4.34 4.07 -2.88
N LEU A 102 3.15 3.66 -2.40
CA LEU A 102 2.59 2.35 -2.70
C LEU A 102 2.28 2.17 -4.19
N GLY A 103 1.71 3.19 -4.84
CA GLY A 103 1.42 3.15 -6.28
C GLY A 103 2.68 2.98 -7.12
N ASN A 104 3.71 3.79 -6.87
CA ASN A 104 4.98 3.70 -7.61
C ASN A 104 5.68 2.35 -7.39
N PHE A 105 5.62 1.84 -6.16
CA PHE A 105 6.18 0.53 -5.83
C PHE A 105 5.46 -0.61 -6.54
N GLN A 106 4.12 -0.58 -6.61
CA GLN A 106 3.35 -1.57 -7.35
C GLN A 106 3.70 -1.56 -8.84
N ILE A 107 3.80 -0.38 -9.46
CA ILE A 107 4.17 -0.30 -10.88
C ILE A 107 5.58 -0.87 -11.11
N LEU A 108 6.54 -0.57 -10.22
CA LEU A 108 7.90 -1.10 -10.33
C LEU A 108 7.93 -2.63 -10.22
N LEU A 109 7.14 -3.21 -9.31
CA LEU A 109 7.01 -4.67 -9.19
C LEU A 109 6.41 -5.27 -10.45
N ASP A 110 5.27 -4.74 -10.90
CA ASP A 110 4.48 -5.29 -11.99
C ASP A 110 5.18 -5.18 -13.36
N HIS A 111 5.95 -4.11 -13.59
CA HIS A 111 6.46 -3.78 -14.94
C HIS A 111 7.97 -3.96 -15.10
N VAL A 112 8.74 -3.89 -14.01
CA VAL A 112 10.21 -4.01 -14.07
C VAL A 112 10.66 -5.33 -13.47
N ILE A 113 10.25 -5.61 -12.24
CA ILE A 113 10.78 -6.75 -11.47
C ILE A 113 10.19 -8.06 -11.98
N GLU A 114 8.87 -8.19 -12.03
CA GLU A 114 8.21 -9.45 -12.39
C GLU A 114 8.49 -9.89 -13.85
N PRO A 115 8.43 -9.01 -14.88
CA PRO A 115 8.79 -9.38 -16.24
C PRO A 115 10.30 -9.60 -16.42
N GLY A 116 11.10 -8.79 -15.71
CA GLY A 116 12.55 -8.84 -15.77
C GLY A 116 13.13 -10.15 -15.24
N LEU A 117 12.52 -10.73 -14.20
CA LEU A 117 12.93 -12.01 -13.61
C LEU A 117 12.88 -13.19 -14.59
N GLY A 118 12.09 -13.10 -15.68
CA GLY A 118 11.97 -14.14 -16.70
C GLY A 118 12.70 -13.87 -18.01
N THR A 119 13.08 -12.61 -18.28
CA THR A 119 13.50 -12.18 -19.63
C THR A 119 14.91 -11.59 -19.66
N SER A 120 15.35 -10.94 -18.59
CA SER A 120 16.57 -10.11 -18.58
C SER A 120 17.73 -10.79 -17.86
N ARG A 121 18.96 -10.40 -18.21
CA ARG A 121 20.14 -10.79 -17.42
C ARG A 121 20.04 -10.17 -16.02
N PRO A 122 20.34 -10.91 -14.95
CA PRO A 122 20.09 -10.45 -13.58
C PRO A 122 20.87 -9.18 -13.21
N GLY A 123 22.08 -8.99 -13.74
CA GLY A 123 22.88 -7.78 -13.50
C GLY A 123 22.37 -6.52 -14.23
N GLU A 124 21.76 -6.67 -15.40
CA GLU A 124 21.13 -5.54 -16.12
C GLU A 124 19.82 -5.15 -15.44
N LEU A 125 19.05 -6.13 -14.98
CA LEU A 125 17.83 -5.92 -14.22
C LEU A 125 18.09 -5.19 -12.90
N ALA A 126 19.13 -5.59 -12.15
CA ALA A 126 19.51 -4.91 -10.90
C ALA A 126 19.80 -3.42 -11.12
N LYS A 127 20.54 -3.08 -12.18
CA LYS A 127 20.82 -1.68 -12.56
C LYS A 127 19.56 -0.92 -12.95
N ALA A 128 18.66 -1.55 -13.70
CA ALA A 128 17.38 -0.95 -14.08
C ALA A 128 16.50 -0.64 -12.85
N ILE A 129 16.42 -1.57 -11.90
CA ILE A 129 15.70 -1.39 -10.63
C ILE A 129 16.33 -0.25 -9.81
N CYS A 130 17.65 -0.21 -9.70
CA CYS A 130 18.37 0.83 -8.97
C CYS A 130 18.10 2.22 -9.56
N SER A 131 18.24 2.37 -10.88
CA SER A 131 17.96 3.63 -11.59
C SER A 131 16.51 4.07 -11.44
N ALA A 132 15.55 3.13 -11.57
CA ALA A 132 14.13 3.42 -11.38
C ALA A 132 13.83 3.86 -9.93
N ARG A 133 14.41 3.18 -8.93
CA ARG A 133 14.27 3.52 -7.52
C ARG A 133 14.79 4.93 -7.22
N GLU A 134 16.00 5.26 -7.66
CA GLU A 134 16.59 6.59 -7.48
C GLU A 134 15.73 7.68 -8.12
N HIS A 135 15.20 7.41 -9.31
CA HIS A 135 14.31 8.34 -9.99
C HIS A 135 12.98 8.56 -9.24
N VAL A 136 12.35 7.50 -8.70
CA VAL A 136 11.13 7.64 -7.86
C VAL A 136 11.44 8.42 -6.58
N LEU A 137 12.61 8.19 -5.96
CA LEU A 137 13.01 8.90 -4.75
C LEU A 137 13.24 10.40 -5.01
N ALA A 138 13.77 10.76 -6.17
CA ALA A 138 13.95 12.15 -6.60
C ALA A 138 12.61 12.82 -6.97
N ASN A 139 11.69 12.07 -7.59
CA ASN A 139 10.41 12.56 -8.08
C ASN A 139 9.24 11.72 -7.53
N PRO A 140 8.66 12.11 -6.37
CA PRO A 140 7.62 11.33 -5.69
C PRO A 140 6.23 11.41 -6.34
N GLU A 141 6.06 12.15 -7.44
CA GLU A 141 4.78 12.27 -8.14
C GLU A 141 4.47 11.02 -8.99
N PRO A 142 3.28 10.41 -8.86
CA PRO A 142 2.92 9.14 -9.52
C PRO A 142 2.70 9.23 -11.03
N VAL A 143 2.79 10.42 -11.61
CA VAL A 143 2.44 10.71 -13.01
C VAL A 143 3.55 10.25 -13.97
N TRP A 144 4.82 10.30 -13.55
CA TRP A 144 5.94 10.14 -14.48
C TRP A 144 6.17 8.69 -14.95
N LEU A 145 5.81 7.67 -14.16
CA LEU A 145 5.96 6.28 -14.61
C LEU A 145 4.97 5.95 -15.74
N LYS A 146 3.77 6.54 -15.68
CA LYS A 146 2.80 6.47 -16.78
C LYS A 146 3.28 7.23 -18.00
N GLU A 147 3.86 8.41 -17.80
CA GLU A 147 4.44 9.23 -18.88
C GLU A 147 5.59 8.49 -19.59
N LYS A 148 6.56 7.96 -18.83
CA LYS A 148 7.71 7.22 -19.37
C LYS A 148 7.30 5.92 -20.08
N MET A 149 6.27 5.24 -19.59
CA MET A 149 5.72 4.06 -20.27
C MET A 149 4.97 4.45 -21.54
N ASN A 150 4.24 5.56 -21.54
CA ASN A 150 3.58 6.09 -22.73
C ASN A 150 4.62 6.53 -23.79
N ASP A 151 5.70 7.20 -23.37
CA ASP A 151 6.83 7.54 -24.24
C ASP A 151 7.54 6.29 -24.80
N ALA A 152 7.69 5.23 -23.99
CA ALA A 152 8.32 3.99 -24.43
C ALA A 152 7.44 3.21 -25.44
N ASP A 153 6.13 3.15 -25.23
CA ASP A 153 5.16 2.57 -26.18
C ASP A 153 5.03 3.40 -27.46
N GLU A 154 5.06 4.74 -27.37
CA GLU A 154 5.07 5.65 -28.52
C GLU A 154 6.36 5.53 -29.34
N THR A 155 7.52 5.41 -28.68
CA THR A 155 8.81 5.21 -29.36
C THR A 155 8.83 3.85 -30.09
N GLN A 156 8.18 2.83 -29.52
CA GLN A 156 8.12 1.50 -30.09
C GLN A 156 7.11 1.40 -31.25
N THR A 157 5.99 2.13 -31.20
CA THR A 157 5.00 2.20 -32.30
C THR A 157 5.48 3.03 -33.49
N LEU A 158 6.25 4.10 -33.27
CA LEU A 158 6.85 4.89 -34.36
C LEU A 158 7.95 4.13 -35.15
N GLN A 159 8.63 3.19 -34.51
CA GLN A 159 9.62 2.31 -35.16
C GLN A 159 8.97 1.21 -36.01
N ILE A 160 7.75 0.77 -35.68
CA ILE A 160 7.03 -0.29 -36.41
C ILE A 160 6.34 0.25 -37.68
N GLN A 161 6.01 1.55 -37.74
CA GLN A 161 5.38 2.18 -38.90
C GLN A 161 6.36 2.77 -39.92
N SER A 162 7.67 2.76 -39.64
CA SER A 162 8.71 3.31 -40.52
C SER A 162 9.57 2.25 -41.22
N SER A 163 9.16 0.97 -41.17
CA SER A 163 9.69 -0.16 -41.95
C SER A 163 8.63 -0.71 -42.90
#